data_AF-A0A974HH93-F1
#
_entry.id   AF-A0A974HH93-F1
#
_cell.length_a   1.000
_cell.length_b   1.000
_cell.length_c   1.000
_cell.angle_alpha   90.00
_cell.angle_beta   90.00
_cell.angle_gamma   90.00
#
_symmetry.space_group_name_H-M   'P 1'
#
loop_
_entity.id
_entity.type
_entity.pdbx_description
1 polymer ?
#
loop_
_entity_poly.entity_id
_entity_poly.type
_entity_poly.pdbx_seq_one_letter_code
_entity_poly.pdbx_strand_id
1 'polypeptide(L)'
;MTSLCRSVEGGYMMKKQISNCNHVPKNNVNKGCLSAVLQRLSLRDYGFCMGSLILFCLGSLFYQLNGGPPHILLQLRHYLGNSTYMDDHGPVSPKVLPFPSQVVYNRVGKCGSRTIVLLLRILSEKHGFNLVTSDIHNKTRLTRNEQMELIKNISTADQPYLFTRHVHFLNFSRFGAEQPVYINIIRDPVNRFLSNYFFRRFGDWRGEQNHMIRTPGMKEEERYLDISECILENYAECSNPRLFYIIPYFCGQHPKCRDPGEWALERAKQNVNENFLLVGILEELEDVLLLLERFLPHYFKDVISIYKNPEHRKLGNLTVTVKKTNPSPAALQVLYQRMKYEYEFYYYVKEQFHLLKHKFGLKSHFQLHSGEDTSFTISNPMETEEPIEDEEDQDDEKWLEDIYKR
;
A
#
# COMPACT_ATOMS: atom_id res chain seq x y z
N MET A 1 49.04 42.09 -36.62
CA MET A 1 49.42 42.69 -35.32
C MET A 1 49.13 41.65 -34.26
N THR A 2 50.13 40.95 -33.76
CA THR A 2 51.03 41.35 -32.65
C THR A 2 50.28 41.54 -31.32
N SER A 3 50.57 40.91 -30.17
CA SER A 3 51.40 39.74 -29.77
C SER A 3 51.92 40.04 -28.36
N LEU A 4 51.86 39.06 -27.43
CA LEU A 4 52.72 38.99 -26.23
C LEU A 4 52.52 40.15 -25.19
N CYS A 5 52.89 40.04 -23.90
CA CYS A 5 53.48 38.93 -23.14
C CYS A 5 53.18 39.04 -21.63
N ARG A 6 53.11 37.87 -20.95
CA ARG A 6 53.59 37.52 -19.58
C ARG A 6 53.16 38.37 -18.34
N SER A 7 52.72 37.79 -17.22
CA SER A 7 53.33 36.78 -16.28
C SER A 7 54.31 37.44 -15.27
N VAL A 8 54.52 36.95 -14.03
CA VAL A 8 54.09 35.72 -13.30
C VAL A 8 53.32 36.13 -12.00
N GLU A 9 53.25 35.49 -10.81
CA GLU A 9 53.90 34.33 -10.18
C GLU A 9 53.02 33.68 -9.06
N GLY A 10 53.06 32.34 -8.92
CA GLY A 10 52.59 31.54 -7.76
C GLY A 10 51.08 31.48 -7.44
N GLY A 11 50.46 30.35 -7.07
CA GLY A 11 50.91 28.96 -6.77
C GLY A 11 50.15 28.44 -5.52
N TYR A 12 49.70 27.18 -5.34
CA TYR A 12 49.90 25.87 -6.00
C TYR A 12 48.56 25.34 -6.58
N MET A 13 48.42 24.34 -7.47
CA MET A 13 49.10 23.05 -7.76
C MET A 13 48.70 21.84 -6.88
N MET A 14 47.73 21.04 -7.38
CA MET A 14 47.51 19.65 -6.96
C MET A 14 48.76 18.78 -7.21
N LYS A 15 49.03 17.81 -6.34
CA LYS A 15 50.00 16.72 -6.62
C LYS A 15 49.31 15.50 -7.24
N LYS A 16 49.71 15.17 -8.47
CA LYS A 16 49.65 13.82 -9.04
C LYS A 16 51.09 13.36 -9.22
N GLN A 17 51.47 12.19 -8.69
CA GLN A 17 52.84 11.71 -8.77
C GLN A 17 52.89 10.25 -9.23
N ILE A 18 53.86 9.95 -10.09
CA ILE A 18 54.01 8.68 -10.82
C ILE A 18 55.37 8.10 -10.44
N SER A 19 55.46 6.79 -10.18
CA SER A 19 56.72 6.05 -10.16
C SER A 19 56.48 4.53 -10.11
N ASN A 20 57.29 3.65 -10.70
CA ASN A 20 58.01 3.68 -11.98
C ASN A 20 58.54 2.26 -12.25
N CYS A 21 58.55 1.76 -13.49
CA CYS A 21 59.54 0.77 -13.94
C CYS A 21 59.46 0.57 -15.45
N ASN A 22 60.61 0.67 -16.13
CA ASN A 22 60.75 0.41 -17.57
C ASN A 22 61.44 -0.94 -17.79
N HIS A 23 61.10 -1.66 -18.86
CA HIS A 23 62.08 -1.96 -19.92
C HIS A 23 61.42 -2.52 -21.19
N VAL A 24 62.08 -2.26 -22.32
CA VAL A 24 61.70 -2.51 -23.73
C VAL A 24 63.04 -2.90 -24.40
N PRO A 25 63.16 -3.95 -25.25
CA PRO A 25 62.61 -3.88 -26.62
C PRO A 25 62.21 -5.18 -27.36
N LYS A 26 61.30 -4.99 -28.34
CA LYS A 26 61.21 -5.60 -29.69
C LYS A 26 61.45 -7.11 -29.87
N ASN A 27 60.48 -7.78 -30.51
CA ASN A 27 60.74 -8.33 -31.86
C ASN A 27 59.49 -8.64 -32.72
N ASN A 28 59.69 -8.54 -34.04
CA ASN A 28 58.88 -8.98 -35.20
C ASN A 28 57.34 -9.11 -35.13
N VAL A 29 56.69 -8.37 -36.05
CA VAL A 29 55.30 -8.59 -36.50
C VAL A 29 55.18 -9.94 -37.20
N ASN A 30 54.69 -10.95 -36.50
CA ASN A 30 54.53 -12.30 -37.06
C ASN A 30 53.23 -12.41 -37.91
N LYS A 31 53.30 -12.03 -39.18
CA LYS A 31 52.25 -12.27 -40.20
C LYS A 31 52.11 -13.77 -40.50
N GLY A 32 51.64 -14.56 -39.54
CA GLY A 32 51.74 -16.03 -39.60
C GLY A 32 50.59 -16.84 -38.98
N CYS A 33 49.54 -16.22 -38.40
CA CYS A 33 48.50 -16.95 -37.65
C CYS A 33 47.11 -17.00 -38.30
N LEU A 34 46.96 -16.58 -39.57
CA LEU A 34 45.70 -16.67 -40.34
C LEU A 34 45.80 -17.55 -41.60
N SER A 35 47.00 -18.10 -41.88
CA SER A 35 47.23 -19.01 -43.03
C SER A 35 47.17 -20.49 -42.63
N ALA A 36 47.40 -20.81 -41.35
CA ALA A 36 47.62 -22.18 -40.86
C ALA A 36 46.36 -23.03 -40.68
N VAL A 37 45.15 -22.46 -40.75
CA VAL A 37 43.87 -23.19 -40.61
C VAL A 37 43.34 -23.70 -41.97
N LEU A 38 43.84 -23.15 -43.09
CA LEU A 38 43.39 -23.51 -44.45
C LEU A 38 44.13 -24.72 -45.06
N GLN A 39 45.02 -25.38 -44.33
CA GLN A 39 45.82 -26.51 -44.83
C GLN A 39 45.56 -27.83 -44.10
N ARG A 40 44.33 -28.38 -44.22
CA ARG A 40 44.00 -29.84 -44.22
C ARG A 40 42.49 -30.17 -44.26
N LEU A 41 41.66 -29.39 -44.96
CA LEU A 41 40.41 -29.93 -45.49
C LEU A 41 40.73 -30.67 -46.79
N SER A 42 40.48 -31.98 -46.86
CA SER A 42 40.65 -32.71 -48.11
C SER A 42 39.60 -32.24 -49.13
N LEU A 43 39.96 -32.28 -50.42
CA LEU A 43 39.00 -32.14 -51.52
C LEU A 43 37.85 -33.16 -51.39
N ARG A 44 38.13 -34.32 -50.80
CA ARG A 44 37.15 -35.35 -50.43
C ARG A 44 36.22 -34.93 -49.28
N ASP A 45 36.72 -34.21 -48.28
CA ASP A 45 35.93 -33.77 -47.11
C ASP A 45 35.03 -32.59 -47.49
N TYR A 46 35.56 -31.66 -48.28
CA TYR A 46 34.76 -30.60 -48.90
C TYR A 46 33.69 -31.20 -49.83
N GLY A 47 34.04 -32.20 -50.64
CA GLY A 47 33.09 -32.95 -51.46
C GLY A 47 31.99 -33.65 -50.63
N PHE A 48 32.34 -34.23 -49.47
CA PHE A 48 31.37 -34.86 -48.57
C PHE A 48 30.44 -33.83 -47.89
N CYS A 49 31.00 -32.69 -47.48
CA CYS A 49 30.24 -31.58 -46.89
C CYS A 49 29.27 -30.96 -47.92
N MET A 50 29.77 -30.60 -49.11
CA MET A 50 28.95 -30.06 -50.20
C MET A 50 27.92 -31.08 -50.71
N GLY A 51 28.28 -32.37 -50.78
CA GLY A 51 27.34 -33.45 -51.11
C GLY A 51 26.22 -33.57 -50.08
N SER A 52 26.55 -33.49 -48.78
CA SER A 52 25.56 -33.47 -47.68
C SER A 52 24.65 -32.24 -47.75
N LEU A 53 25.21 -31.07 -48.04
CA LEU A 53 24.47 -29.81 -48.24
C LEU A 53 23.52 -29.91 -49.44
N ILE A 54 23.98 -30.46 -50.58
CA ILE A 54 23.14 -30.67 -51.76
C ILE A 54 22.02 -31.66 -51.47
N LEU A 55 22.29 -32.76 -50.75
CA LEU A 55 21.25 -33.71 -50.31
C LEU A 55 20.21 -33.06 -49.40
N PHE A 56 20.64 -32.21 -48.47
CA PHE A 56 19.74 -31.49 -47.56
C PHE A 56 18.92 -30.42 -48.30
N CYS A 57 19.53 -29.68 -49.23
CA CYS A 57 18.84 -28.71 -50.08
C CYS A 57 17.85 -29.37 -51.04
N LEU A 58 18.19 -30.51 -51.66
CA LEU A 58 17.26 -31.26 -52.52
C LEU A 58 16.15 -31.91 -51.71
N GLY A 59 16.43 -32.41 -50.50
CA GLY A 59 15.40 -32.88 -49.56
C GLY A 59 14.44 -31.76 -49.16
N SER A 60 14.96 -30.57 -48.86
CA SER A 60 14.17 -29.36 -48.56
C SER A 60 13.34 -28.90 -49.78
N LEU A 61 13.89 -28.99 -50.99
CA LEU A 61 13.18 -28.66 -52.23
C LEU A 61 12.04 -29.65 -52.51
N PHE A 62 12.26 -30.95 -52.35
CA PHE A 62 11.20 -31.97 -52.44
C PHE A 62 10.13 -31.81 -51.35
N TYR A 63 10.54 -31.40 -50.13
CA TYR A 63 9.64 -31.09 -49.03
C TYR A 63 8.77 -29.86 -49.33
N GLN A 64 9.32 -28.81 -49.94
CA GLN A 64 8.58 -27.63 -50.40
C GLN A 64 7.65 -27.94 -51.58
N LEU A 65 8.06 -28.79 -52.53
CA LEU A 65 7.25 -29.20 -53.68
C LEU A 65 6.08 -30.12 -53.31
N ASN A 66 6.20 -30.90 -52.23
CA ASN A 66 5.15 -31.81 -51.76
C ASN A 66 4.09 -31.16 -50.84
N GLY A 67 4.00 -29.82 -50.81
CA GLY A 67 2.84 -29.10 -50.28
C GLY A 67 2.78 -28.89 -48.76
N GLY A 68 3.81 -29.27 -47.99
CA GLY A 68 3.91 -28.87 -46.58
C GLY A 68 4.54 -29.90 -45.62
N PRO A 69 4.55 -29.59 -44.31
CA PRO A 69 5.08 -30.48 -43.28
C PRO A 69 4.29 -31.80 -43.18
N PRO A 70 4.96 -32.95 -42.98
CA PRO A 70 4.29 -34.23 -42.76
C PRO A 70 3.39 -34.19 -41.51
N HIS A 71 2.31 -34.98 -41.55
CA HIS A 71 1.22 -34.92 -40.58
C HIS A 71 1.66 -35.10 -39.11
N ILE A 72 2.75 -35.82 -38.87
CA ILE A 72 3.39 -35.99 -37.55
C ILE A 72 3.93 -34.67 -36.97
N LEU A 73 4.49 -33.77 -37.79
CA LEU A 73 4.96 -32.46 -37.30
C LEU A 73 3.78 -31.52 -36.99
N LEU A 74 2.69 -31.62 -37.75
CA LEU A 74 1.44 -30.92 -37.45
C LEU A 74 0.78 -31.45 -36.16
N GLN A 75 0.85 -32.76 -35.90
CA GLN A 75 0.41 -33.36 -34.64
C GLN A 75 1.32 -32.96 -33.46
N LEU A 76 2.64 -32.93 -33.65
CA LEU A 76 3.57 -32.44 -32.63
C LEU A 76 3.30 -30.97 -32.26
N ARG A 77 2.99 -30.10 -33.23
CA ARG A 77 2.51 -28.73 -32.95
C ARG A 77 1.22 -28.71 -32.11
N HIS A 78 0.35 -29.70 -32.28
CA HIS A 78 -0.88 -29.81 -31.50
C HIS A 78 -0.65 -30.29 -30.04
N TYR A 79 0.46 -30.97 -29.76
CA TYR A 79 0.87 -31.39 -28.41
C TYR A 79 1.82 -30.39 -27.72
N LEU A 80 2.66 -29.69 -28.48
CA LEU A 80 3.62 -28.69 -27.97
C LEU A 80 3.05 -27.26 -27.89
N GLY A 81 1.85 -27.06 -28.43
CA GLY A 81 1.21 -25.74 -28.55
C GLY A 81 1.75 -24.90 -29.72
N ASN A 82 1.13 -23.74 -29.93
CA ASN A 82 1.65 -22.76 -30.89
C ASN A 82 2.92 -22.12 -30.32
N SER A 83 4.07 -22.37 -30.95
CA SER A 83 5.29 -21.62 -30.69
C SER A 83 5.08 -20.15 -31.05
N THR A 84 5.27 -19.26 -30.09
CA THR A 84 5.16 -17.79 -30.25
C THR A 84 6.37 -17.16 -30.94
N TYR A 85 7.39 -17.95 -31.29
CA TYR A 85 8.72 -17.48 -31.70
C TYR A 85 8.78 -16.68 -33.02
N MET A 86 7.67 -16.51 -33.75
CA MET A 86 7.65 -15.85 -35.07
C MET A 86 6.67 -14.67 -35.21
N ASP A 87 5.86 -14.35 -34.18
CA ASP A 87 4.84 -13.28 -34.23
C ASP A 87 5.14 -12.08 -33.30
N ASP A 88 6.40 -11.93 -32.86
CA ASP A 88 6.83 -10.96 -31.81
C ASP A 88 6.91 -9.49 -32.29
N HIS A 89 6.12 -9.13 -33.30
CA HIS A 89 5.88 -7.77 -33.81
C HIS A 89 4.40 -7.38 -33.80
N GLY A 90 3.56 -8.12 -33.06
CA GLY A 90 2.30 -7.57 -32.56
C GLY A 90 2.54 -6.32 -31.69
N PRO A 91 1.54 -5.42 -31.53
CA PRO A 91 1.66 -4.31 -30.61
C PRO A 91 1.94 -4.84 -29.20
N VAL A 92 2.91 -4.25 -28.50
CA VAL A 92 3.36 -4.70 -27.18
C VAL A 92 2.16 -4.96 -26.29
N SER A 93 1.95 -6.23 -25.92
CA SER A 93 0.84 -6.62 -25.06
C SER A 93 0.83 -5.73 -23.81
N PRO A 94 -0.29 -5.07 -23.46
CA PRO A 94 -0.35 -4.23 -22.28
C PRO A 94 0.22 -4.98 -21.08
N LYS A 95 1.20 -4.39 -20.39
CA LYS A 95 1.82 -4.99 -19.20
C LYS A 95 0.82 -4.95 -18.04
N VAL A 96 -0.16 -5.83 -18.10
CA VAL A 96 -1.08 -6.12 -16.99
C VAL A 96 -0.21 -6.43 -15.79
N LEU A 97 -0.27 -5.58 -14.77
CA LEU A 97 0.50 -5.80 -13.55
C LEU A 97 0.03 -7.13 -12.93
N PRO A 98 0.93 -7.98 -12.42
CA PRO A 98 0.57 -9.27 -11.82
C PRO A 98 -0.19 -9.14 -10.48
N PHE A 99 -0.53 -7.91 -10.09
CA PHE A 99 -1.28 -7.52 -8.89
C PHE A 99 -2.23 -6.36 -9.27
N PRO A 100 -3.37 -6.16 -8.57
CA PRO A 100 -4.35 -5.13 -8.91
C PRO A 100 -3.78 -3.71 -8.96
N SER A 101 -4.03 -2.99 -10.06
CA SER A 101 -3.53 -1.62 -10.34
C SER A 101 -4.46 -0.48 -9.87
N GLN A 102 -5.57 -0.83 -9.21
CA GLN A 102 -6.64 0.07 -8.82
C GLN A 102 -7.07 -0.25 -7.39
N VAL A 103 -6.57 0.52 -6.42
CA VAL A 103 -6.76 0.26 -4.98
C VAL A 103 -7.56 1.39 -4.33
N VAL A 104 -8.56 1.05 -3.52
CA VAL A 104 -9.32 2.01 -2.71
C VAL A 104 -9.14 1.74 -1.22
N TYR A 105 -8.57 2.70 -0.50
CA TYR A 105 -8.54 2.75 0.96
C TYR A 105 -9.59 3.74 1.47
N ASN A 106 -10.83 3.26 1.66
CA ASN A 106 -11.96 4.06 2.17
C ASN A 106 -11.88 4.25 3.71
N ARG A 107 -10.77 4.83 4.16
CA ARG A 107 -10.26 4.83 5.53
C ARG A 107 -11.29 5.18 6.62
N VAL A 108 -11.46 4.29 7.59
CA VAL A 108 -12.32 4.50 8.77
C VAL A 108 -11.70 5.53 9.73
N GLY A 109 -12.51 6.47 10.23
CA GLY A 109 -12.05 7.47 11.19
C GLY A 109 -11.55 6.87 12.51
N LYS A 110 -10.40 7.38 12.98
CA LYS A 110 -9.70 6.99 14.23
C LYS A 110 -9.09 5.56 14.27
N CYS A 111 -9.02 4.88 13.12
CA CYS A 111 -8.36 3.57 12.96
C CYS A 111 -6.93 3.72 12.39
N GLY A 112 -6.07 4.52 13.06
CA GLY A 112 -4.67 4.77 12.61
C GLY A 112 -4.51 5.51 11.27
N SER A 113 -5.61 5.98 10.69
CA SER A 113 -5.67 6.34 9.27
C SER A 113 -4.80 7.52 8.84
N ARG A 114 -4.30 8.35 9.77
CA ARG A 114 -3.35 9.44 9.47
C ARG A 114 -1.94 8.89 9.24
N THR A 115 -1.46 8.03 10.13
CA THR A 115 -0.18 7.30 10.02
C THR A 115 -0.07 6.54 8.70
N ILE A 116 -1.14 5.84 8.29
CA ILE A 116 -1.16 5.12 7.01
C ILE A 116 -1.07 6.05 5.80
N VAL A 117 -1.64 7.26 5.86
CA VAL A 117 -1.53 8.24 4.77
C VAL A 117 -0.12 8.84 4.68
N LEU A 118 0.60 8.95 5.80
CA LEU A 118 2.02 9.34 5.80
C LEU A 118 2.90 8.24 5.16
N LEU A 119 2.69 6.97 5.51
CA LEU A 119 3.32 5.84 4.80
C LEU A 119 3.04 5.86 3.31
N LEU A 120 1.77 6.04 2.93
CA LEU A 120 1.34 6.02 1.53
C LEU A 120 1.97 7.15 0.70
N ARG A 121 2.22 8.32 1.28
CA ARG A 121 2.95 9.42 0.61
C ARG A 121 4.38 9.00 0.27
N ILE A 122 5.14 8.55 1.27
CA ILE A 122 6.54 8.07 1.10
C ILE A 122 6.60 6.90 0.11
N LEU A 123 5.65 5.96 0.19
CA LEU A 123 5.55 4.82 -0.73
C LEU A 123 5.20 5.26 -2.17
N SER A 124 4.35 6.27 -2.36
CA SER A 124 3.96 6.76 -3.68
C SER A 124 5.14 7.42 -4.42
N GLU A 125 5.95 8.20 -3.72
CA GLU A 125 7.19 8.78 -4.24
C GLU A 125 8.24 7.70 -4.53
N LYS A 126 8.39 6.71 -3.65
CA LYS A 126 9.38 5.64 -3.77
C LYS A 126 9.07 4.64 -4.90
N HIS A 127 7.81 4.31 -5.12
CA HIS A 127 7.37 3.25 -6.05
C HIS A 127 6.69 3.78 -7.32
N GLY A 128 6.39 5.08 -7.41
CA GLY A 128 5.89 5.73 -8.62
C GLY A 128 4.42 5.44 -8.94
N PHE A 129 3.55 5.30 -7.92
CA PHE A 129 2.11 5.15 -8.09
C PHE A 129 1.35 6.43 -7.71
N ASN A 130 0.16 6.64 -8.28
CA ASN A 130 -0.64 7.84 -8.03
C ASN A 130 -1.44 7.72 -6.73
N LEU A 131 -1.05 8.46 -5.68
CA LEU A 131 -1.80 8.58 -4.43
C LEU A 131 -2.93 9.61 -4.58
N VAL A 132 -4.11 9.15 -5.03
CA VAL A 132 -5.27 10.03 -5.25
C VAL A 132 -5.95 10.34 -3.92
N THR A 133 -6.00 11.62 -3.56
CA THR A 133 -6.76 12.08 -2.39
C THR A 133 -7.98 12.91 -2.82
N SER A 134 -8.68 13.55 -1.87
CA SER A 134 -9.88 14.35 -2.18
C SER A 134 -10.09 15.38 -1.08
N ASP A 135 -10.26 16.64 -1.48
CA ASP A 135 -10.41 17.80 -0.58
C ASP A 135 -11.62 17.65 0.36
N ILE A 136 -12.65 16.93 -0.07
CA ILE A 136 -13.87 16.68 0.70
C ILE A 136 -13.63 15.53 1.70
N HIS A 137 -12.90 15.84 2.77
CA HIS A 137 -12.47 14.89 3.79
C HIS A 137 -13.55 14.51 4.83
N ASN A 138 -14.64 15.31 4.97
CA ASN A 138 -15.65 15.12 6.02
C ASN A 138 -16.98 14.48 5.56
N LYS A 139 -17.27 14.45 4.24
CA LYS A 139 -18.56 13.92 3.73
C LYS A 139 -18.44 12.44 3.36
N THR A 140 -18.85 11.57 4.28
CA THR A 140 -18.78 10.10 4.12
C THR A 140 -20.00 9.50 3.39
N ARG A 141 -21.17 10.12 3.55
CA ARG A 141 -22.47 9.76 2.99
C ARG A 141 -22.72 10.60 1.73
N LEU A 142 -22.93 9.96 0.58
CA LEU A 142 -23.02 10.61 -0.73
C LEU A 142 -24.37 10.36 -1.42
N THR A 143 -24.91 11.37 -2.09
CA THR A 143 -26.07 11.20 -3.00
C THR A 143 -25.68 10.41 -4.25
N ARG A 144 -26.66 9.93 -5.04
CA ARG A 144 -26.39 9.18 -6.27
C ARG A 144 -25.49 9.95 -7.25
N ASN A 145 -25.66 11.27 -7.36
CA ASN A 145 -24.90 12.10 -8.28
C ASN A 145 -23.45 12.25 -7.80
N GLU A 146 -23.24 12.51 -6.51
CA GLU A 146 -21.91 12.59 -5.90
C GLU A 146 -21.16 11.24 -5.94
N GLN A 147 -21.88 10.11 -5.90
CA GLN A 147 -21.29 8.79 -6.12
C GLN A 147 -20.81 8.65 -7.57
N MET A 148 -21.62 9.01 -8.57
CA MET A 148 -21.23 8.98 -9.98
C MET A 148 -20.03 9.90 -10.27
N GLU A 149 -20.03 11.11 -9.72
CA GLU A 149 -18.95 12.08 -9.86
C GLU A 149 -17.65 11.58 -9.23
N LEU A 150 -17.70 11.12 -7.97
CA LEU A 150 -16.52 10.59 -7.29
C LEU A 150 -15.97 9.33 -7.96
N ILE A 151 -16.84 8.40 -8.37
CA ILE A 151 -16.44 7.19 -9.12
C ILE A 151 -15.78 7.57 -10.44
N LYS A 152 -16.37 8.50 -11.21
CA LYS A 152 -15.77 9.00 -12.46
C LYS A 152 -14.36 9.55 -12.20
N ASN A 153 -14.22 10.45 -11.23
CA ASN A 153 -12.96 11.13 -10.93
C ASN A 153 -11.86 10.15 -10.48
N ILE A 154 -12.23 9.08 -9.75
CA ILE A 154 -11.30 7.99 -9.38
C ILE A 154 -10.95 7.13 -10.61
N SER A 155 -11.94 6.73 -11.41
CA SER A 155 -11.74 5.88 -12.59
C SER A 155 -10.97 6.57 -13.73
N THR A 156 -10.87 7.90 -13.73
CA THR A 156 -10.04 8.67 -14.67
C THR A 156 -8.62 8.93 -14.19
N ALA A 157 -8.21 8.40 -13.03
CA ALA A 157 -6.83 8.54 -12.55
C ALA A 157 -5.87 7.57 -13.26
N ASP A 158 -4.68 8.05 -13.60
CA ASP A 158 -3.63 7.24 -14.24
C ASP A 158 -3.21 6.07 -13.34
N GLN A 159 -3.08 4.88 -13.93
CA GLN A 159 -2.76 3.65 -13.20
C GLN A 159 -1.25 3.36 -13.18
N PRO A 160 -0.70 2.75 -12.10
CA PRO A 160 -1.40 2.30 -10.89
C PRO A 160 -1.77 3.46 -9.95
N TYR A 161 -2.97 3.42 -9.38
CA TYR A 161 -3.43 4.42 -8.38
C TYR A 161 -3.86 3.78 -7.07
N LEU A 162 -3.72 4.52 -5.98
CA LEU A 162 -4.33 4.21 -4.69
C LEU A 162 -5.14 5.43 -4.23
N PHE A 163 -6.47 5.28 -4.19
CA PHE A 163 -7.37 6.33 -3.74
C PHE A 163 -7.61 6.25 -2.23
N THR A 164 -7.57 7.37 -1.51
CA THR A 164 -7.89 7.40 -0.07
C THR A 164 -8.74 8.59 0.40
N ARG A 165 -9.87 8.27 1.04
CA ARG A 165 -10.84 9.24 1.60
C ARG A 165 -11.68 8.60 2.70
N HIS A 166 -12.16 9.41 3.65
CA HIS A 166 -13.23 9.00 4.56
C HIS A 166 -14.57 8.95 3.81
N VAL A 167 -14.95 7.76 3.31
CA VAL A 167 -16.18 7.54 2.54
C VAL A 167 -16.72 6.14 2.80
N HIS A 168 -18.05 5.96 2.85
CA HIS A 168 -18.59 4.60 2.92
C HIS A 168 -18.44 3.88 1.58
N PHE A 169 -18.31 2.55 1.61
CA PHE A 169 -18.12 1.68 0.45
C PHE A 169 -18.99 2.07 -0.76
N LEU A 170 -18.35 2.11 -1.92
CA LEU A 170 -18.93 2.43 -3.22
C LEU A 170 -18.82 1.19 -4.09
N ASN A 171 -19.94 0.76 -4.65
CA ASN A 171 -19.94 -0.27 -5.69
C ASN A 171 -19.82 0.42 -7.05
N PHE A 172 -18.68 0.29 -7.70
CA PHE A 172 -18.35 0.95 -8.97
C PHE A 172 -19.12 0.32 -10.15
N SER A 173 -19.29 -1.01 -10.13
CA SER A 173 -20.02 -1.75 -11.17
C SER A 173 -21.48 -1.31 -11.32
N ARG A 174 -22.13 -0.91 -10.22
CA ARG A 174 -23.50 -0.32 -10.24
C ARG A 174 -23.60 1.01 -10.98
N PHE A 175 -22.48 1.62 -11.35
CA PHE A 175 -22.38 2.83 -12.16
C PHE A 175 -21.64 2.60 -13.49
N GLY A 176 -21.38 1.34 -13.86
CA GLY A 176 -20.72 0.98 -15.13
C GLY A 176 -19.19 1.14 -15.13
N ALA A 177 -18.57 1.39 -13.98
CA ALA A 177 -17.12 1.43 -13.83
C ALA A 177 -16.57 0.05 -13.40
N GLU A 178 -15.29 -0.20 -13.69
CA GLU A 178 -14.56 -1.34 -13.15
C GLU A 178 -14.49 -1.26 -11.61
N GLN A 179 -14.52 -2.39 -10.93
CA GLN A 179 -14.51 -2.44 -9.46
C GLN A 179 -13.06 -2.49 -8.95
N PRO A 180 -12.52 -1.40 -8.37
CA PRO A 180 -11.20 -1.44 -7.74
C PRO A 180 -11.22 -2.35 -6.52
N VAL A 181 -10.06 -2.91 -6.17
CA VAL A 181 -9.93 -3.71 -4.95
C VAL A 181 -9.92 -2.79 -3.73
N TYR A 182 -10.73 -3.12 -2.73
CA TYR A 182 -10.76 -2.35 -1.50
C TYR A 182 -9.75 -2.89 -0.48
N ILE A 183 -9.14 -1.99 0.29
CA ILE A 183 -8.40 -2.31 1.51
C ILE A 183 -8.90 -1.43 2.66
N ASN A 184 -8.86 -1.91 3.90
CA ASN A 184 -9.16 -1.07 5.05
C ASN A 184 -8.50 -1.56 6.34
N ILE A 185 -8.52 -0.71 7.36
CA ILE A 185 -8.02 -1.01 8.70
C ILE A 185 -9.08 -0.53 9.69
N ILE A 186 -9.58 -1.44 10.51
CA ILE A 186 -10.50 -1.13 11.62
C ILE A 186 -9.75 -1.15 12.95
N ARG A 187 -10.47 -0.91 14.03
CA ARG A 187 -9.97 -0.86 15.41
C ARG A 187 -11.08 -1.39 16.33
N ASP A 188 -10.74 -1.84 17.53
CA ASP A 188 -11.70 -2.11 18.59
C ASP A 188 -12.74 -0.94 18.71
N PRO A 189 -14.06 -1.24 18.67
CA PRO A 189 -15.12 -0.24 18.64
C PRO A 189 -15.08 0.79 19.77
N VAL A 190 -14.86 0.38 21.02
CA VAL A 190 -14.76 1.28 22.18
C VAL A 190 -13.51 2.15 22.08
N ASN A 191 -12.34 1.58 21.81
CA ASN A 191 -11.09 2.34 21.67
C ASN A 191 -11.15 3.35 20.51
N ARG A 192 -11.84 2.99 19.40
CA ARG A 192 -12.13 3.91 18.29
C ARG A 192 -13.07 5.05 18.73
N PHE A 193 -14.11 4.73 19.49
CA PHE A 193 -15.07 5.71 20.02
C PHE A 193 -14.43 6.67 21.04
N LEU A 194 -13.72 6.16 22.05
CA LEU A 194 -12.99 6.96 23.04
C LEU A 194 -11.99 7.89 22.35
N SER A 195 -11.19 7.35 21.42
CA SER A 195 -10.27 8.16 20.61
C SER A 195 -10.99 9.24 19.78
N ASN A 196 -12.26 9.05 19.41
CA ASN A 196 -13.08 10.08 18.76
C ASN A 196 -13.63 11.12 19.75
N TYR A 197 -14.07 10.68 20.93
CA TYR A 197 -14.62 11.53 22.01
C TYR A 197 -13.61 12.59 22.46
N PHE A 198 -12.40 12.15 22.85
CA PHE A 198 -11.33 13.05 23.29
C PHE A 198 -10.75 13.87 22.15
N PHE A 199 -10.70 13.33 20.91
CA PHE A 199 -10.20 14.08 19.76
C PHE A 199 -11.09 15.27 19.37
N ARG A 200 -12.40 15.19 19.60
CA ARG A 200 -13.29 16.35 19.37
C ARG A 200 -13.15 17.44 20.43
N ARG A 201 -12.67 17.08 21.63
CA ARG A 201 -12.51 17.97 22.79
C ARG A 201 -11.12 18.61 22.83
N PHE A 202 -10.08 17.79 22.75
CA PHE A 202 -8.67 18.16 22.98
C PHE A 202 -7.77 17.92 21.76
N GLY A 203 -8.18 17.06 20.82
CA GLY A 203 -7.48 16.88 19.55
C GLY A 203 -6.36 15.85 19.54
N ASP A 204 -5.28 16.20 18.86
CA ASP A 204 -4.03 15.45 18.72
C ASP A 204 -2.85 16.40 18.95
N TRP A 205 -1.65 15.91 19.26
CA TRP A 205 -0.50 16.74 19.68
C TRP A 205 -0.22 17.94 18.75
N ARG A 206 -0.31 17.76 17.42
CA ARG A 206 -0.20 18.85 16.40
C ARG A 206 -1.27 19.94 16.50
N GLY A 207 -2.34 19.69 17.24
CA GLY A 207 -3.39 20.65 17.58
C GLY A 207 -3.18 21.27 18.96
N GLU A 208 -2.52 20.57 19.88
CA GLU A 208 -2.19 21.09 21.21
C GLU A 208 -1.07 22.15 21.12
N GLN A 209 0.01 21.82 20.40
CA GLN A 209 1.10 22.75 20.03
C GLN A 209 0.57 24.03 19.36
N ASN A 210 -0.37 23.88 18.41
CA ASN A 210 -0.92 24.99 17.64
C ASN A 210 -2.21 25.59 18.27
N HIS A 211 -2.53 25.23 19.53
CA HIS A 211 -3.73 25.63 20.28
C HIS A 211 -5.08 25.51 19.52
N MET A 212 -5.18 24.58 18.56
CA MET A 212 -6.29 24.44 17.64
C MET A 212 -7.50 23.73 18.26
N ILE A 213 -8.47 24.51 18.76
CA ILE A 213 -9.78 24.01 19.20
C ILE A 213 -10.43 23.18 18.07
N ARG A 214 -10.49 21.85 18.25
CA ARG A 214 -10.96 20.91 17.20
C ARG A 214 -12.48 20.93 16.98
N THR A 215 -13.27 21.36 17.96
CA THR A 215 -14.71 21.65 17.80
C THR A 215 -15.00 23.10 18.23
N PRO A 216 -14.84 24.10 17.33
CA PRO A 216 -15.23 25.48 17.63
C PRO A 216 -16.69 25.57 18.08
N GLY A 217 -16.95 26.36 19.12
CA GLY A 217 -18.28 26.50 19.71
C GLY A 217 -18.71 25.40 20.69
N MET A 218 -17.91 24.34 20.90
CA MET A 218 -18.12 23.40 22.01
C MET A 218 -17.89 24.13 23.34
N LYS A 219 -18.92 24.09 24.21
CA LYS A 219 -18.87 24.71 25.54
C LYS A 219 -17.83 24.02 26.44
N GLU A 220 -17.40 24.71 27.50
CA GLU A 220 -16.46 24.14 28.46
C GLU A 220 -17.07 22.98 29.28
N GLU A 221 -18.34 23.10 29.69
CA GLU A 221 -19.12 22.03 30.32
C GLU A 221 -19.23 20.77 29.43
N GLU A 222 -19.37 20.93 28.12
CA GLU A 222 -19.38 19.82 27.15
C GLU A 222 -17.98 19.26 26.94
N ARG A 223 -16.96 20.11 26.94
CA ARG A 223 -15.56 19.77 26.67
C ARG A 223 -14.95 18.92 27.78
N TYR A 224 -15.28 19.20 29.03
CA TYR A 224 -14.75 18.49 30.20
C TYR A 224 -15.75 17.50 30.83
N LEU A 225 -16.93 17.32 30.23
CA LEU A 225 -17.89 16.27 30.58
C LEU A 225 -17.20 14.89 30.73
N ASP A 226 -17.42 14.22 31.87
CA ASP A 226 -16.84 12.90 32.07
C ASP A 226 -17.40 11.89 31.07
N ILE A 227 -16.52 10.99 30.62
CA ILE A 227 -16.89 9.96 29.67
C ILE A 227 -17.88 8.96 30.27
N SER A 228 -17.75 8.62 31.56
CA SER A 228 -18.68 7.70 32.24
C SER A 228 -20.05 8.33 32.41
N GLU A 229 -20.11 9.60 32.84
CA GLU A 229 -21.34 10.41 32.91
C GLU A 229 -22.05 10.46 31.55
N CYS A 230 -21.33 10.85 30.49
CA CYS A 230 -21.86 10.90 29.12
C CYS A 230 -22.49 9.57 28.69
N ILE A 231 -21.86 8.44 29.04
CA ILE A 231 -22.38 7.10 28.73
C ILE A 231 -23.60 6.75 29.59
N LEU A 232 -23.52 6.87 30.92
CA LEU A 232 -24.56 6.42 31.84
C LEU A 232 -25.85 7.22 31.66
N GLU A 233 -25.74 8.55 31.63
CA GLU A 233 -26.85 9.48 31.37
C GLU A 233 -27.29 9.53 29.88
N ASN A 234 -26.74 8.62 29.06
CA ASN A 234 -27.18 8.35 27.69
C ASN A 234 -27.14 9.58 26.75
N TYR A 235 -26.18 10.49 26.96
CA TYR A 235 -25.97 11.68 26.12
C TYR A 235 -25.90 11.29 24.65
N ALA A 236 -26.46 12.13 23.76
CA ALA A 236 -26.71 11.79 22.36
C ALA A 236 -25.46 11.46 21.52
N GLU A 237 -24.24 11.70 22.01
CA GLU A 237 -22.99 11.26 21.37
C GLU A 237 -22.37 9.98 21.96
N CYS A 238 -22.77 9.60 23.17
CA CYS A 238 -22.38 8.36 23.85
C CYS A 238 -23.47 7.26 23.69
N SER A 239 -24.40 7.43 22.74
CA SER A 239 -25.56 6.57 22.50
C SER A 239 -25.85 6.34 21.01
N ASN A 240 -26.71 5.36 20.70
CA ASN A 240 -27.10 5.06 19.33
C ASN A 240 -28.08 6.12 18.78
N PRO A 241 -28.01 6.46 17.47
CA PRO A 241 -27.18 5.83 16.44
C PRO A 241 -25.75 6.40 16.30
N ARG A 242 -25.30 7.35 17.15
CA ARG A 242 -23.99 8.02 16.96
C ARG A 242 -22.78 7.14 17.28
N LEU A 243 -22.93 6.08 18.06
CA LEU A 243 -21.88 5.08 18.29
C LEU A 243 -21.60 4.22 17.04
N PHE A 244 -22.61 3.96 16.22
CA PHE A 244 -22.57 3.08 15.05
C PHE A 244 -21.86 3.76 13.89
N TYR A 245 -20.64 3.30 13.60
CA TYR A 245 -19.66 4.03 12.80
C TYR A 245 -18.79 3.15 11.90
N ILE A 246 -18.36 1.95 12.34
CA ILE A 246 -17.49 1.07 11.54
C ILE A 246 -18.32 0.37 10.45
N ILE A 247 -19.37 -0.37 10.81
CA ILE A 247 -20.25 -1.08 9.87
C ILE A 247 -20.74 -0.21 8.70
N PRO A 248 -21.20 1.05 8.90
CA PRO A 248 -21.58 1.95 7.81
C PRO A 248 -20.51 2.11 6.71
N TYR A 249 -19.21 2.12 7.06
CA TYR A 249 -18.14 2.23 6.07
C TYR A 249 -18.02 1.01 5.14
N PHE A 250 -18.42 -0.17 5.62
CA PHE A 250 -18.37 -1.42 4.84
C PHE A 250 -19.72 -1.74 4.19
N CYS A 251 -20.84 -1.53 4.89
CA CYS A 251 -22.19 -1.68 4.35
C CYS A 251 -22.46 -0.71 3.17
N GLY A 252 -21.89 0.50 3.22
CA GLY A 252 -21.86 1.44 2.10
C GLY A 252 -22.90 2.55 2.15
N GLN A 253 -23.30 3.02 0.97
CA GLN A 253 -24.15 4.22 0.81
C GLN A 253 -25.66 3.96 0.91
N HIS A 254 -26.11 2.71 1.11
CA HIS A 254 -27.54 2.39 1.18
C HIS A 254 -28.20 2.98 2.44
N PRO A 255 -29.45 3.51 2.39
CA PRO A 255 -30.07 4.15 3.55
C PRO A 255 -30.12 3.28 4.82
N LYS A 256 -30.43 1.97 4.69
CA LYS A 256 -30.42 1.03 5.84
C LYS A 256 -29.03 0.82 6.48
N CYS A 257 -27.94 1.24 5.85
CA CYS A 257 -26.59 1.22 6.45
C CYS A 257 -26.37 2.33 7.49
N ARG A 258 -27.38 3.18 7.76
CA ARG A 258 -27.29 4.29 8.72
C ARG A 258 -27.71 3.89 10.13
N ASP A 259 -28.47 2.81 10.25
CA ASP A 259 -29.20 2.42 11.45
C ASP A 259 -28.62 1.10 12.01
N PRO A 260 -28.43 0.95 13.34
CA PRO A 260 -27.81 -0.26 13.90
C PRO A 260 -28.75 -1.47 13.77
N GLY A 261 -28.34 -2.49 13.00
CA GLY A 261 -29.14 -3.69 12.82
C GLY A 261 -28.45 -4.78 12.01
N GLU A 262 -28.96 -6.00 12.18
CA GLU A 262 -28.52 -7.24 11.53
C GLU A 262 -28.36 -7.10 10.00
N TRP A 263 -29.32 -6.46 9.31
CA TRP A 263 -29.23 -6.24 7.86
C TRP A 263 -27.98 -5.44 7.45
N ALA A 264 -27.61 -4.42 8.23
CA ALA A 264 -26.45 -3.57 7.92
C ALA A 264 -25.13 -4.29 8.24
N LEU A 265 -25.13 -5.09 9.31
CA LEU A 265 -24.04 -5.98 9.70
C LEU A 265 -23.78 -7.06 8.65
N GLU A 266 -24.79 -7.82 8.23
CA GLU A 266 -24.64 -8.85 7.21
C GLU A 266 -24.24 -8.28 5.85
N ARG A 267 -24.80 -7.12 5.44
CA ARG A 267 -24.35 -6.46 4.20
C ARG A 267 -22.91 -5.95 4.31
N ALA A 268 -22.43 -5.58 5.50
CA ALA A 268 -21.02 -5.27 5.71
C ALA A 268 -20.13 -6.51 5.60
N LYS A 269 -20.47 -7.63 6.28
CA LYS A 269 -19.75 -8.92 6.15
C LYS A 269 -19.70 -9.38 4.68
N GLN A 270 -20.82 -9.29 3.97
CA GLN A 270 -20.91 -9.60 2.54
C GLN A 270 -20.00 -8.70 1.70
N ASN A 271 -20.08 -7.37 1.87
CA ASN A 271 -19.24 -6.44 1.10
C ASN A 271 -17.74 -6.69 1.33
N VAL A 272 -17.32 -7.01 2.56
CA VAL A 272 -15.95 -7.42 2.89
C VAL A 272 -15.52 -8.61 2.04
N ASN A 273 -16.28 -9.70 2.07
CA ASN A 273 -15.95 -10.93 1.34
C ASN A 273 -15.95 -10.75 -0.19
N GLU A 274 -16.85 -9.91 -0.71
CA GLU A 274 -17.05 -9.69 -2.16
C GLU A 274 -16.06 -8.67 -2.78
N ASN A 275 -15.54 -7.70 -2.01
CA ASN A 275 -14.87 -6.52 -2.59
C ASN A 275 -13.54 -6.12 -1.92
N PHE A 276 -13.25 -6.60 -0.69
CA PHE A 276 -12.06 -6.18 0.05
C PHE A 276 -10.96 -7.26 -0.03
N LEU A 277 -9.80 -6.89 -0.58
CA LEU A 277 -8.60 -7.72 -0.66
C LEU A 277 -8.00 -7.99 0.73
N LEU A 278 -8.09 -7.00 1.63
CA LEU A 278 -7.70 -7.14 3.03
C LEU A 278 -8.46 -6.13 3.90
N VAL A 279 -8.99 -6.60 5.03
CA VAL A 279 -9.39 -5.74 6.14
C VAL A 279 -8.57 -6.14 7.36
N GLY A 280 -7.68 -5.25 7.80
CA GLY A 280 -6.83 -5.44 8.97
C GLY A 280 -7.42 -4.85 10.24
N ILE A 281 -6.81 -5.17 11.37
CA ILE A 281 -7.07 -4.53 12.67
C ILE A 281 -5.84 -3.73 13.11
N LEU A 282 -6.06 -2.54 13.66
CA LEU A 282 -5.01 -1.60 14.07
C LEU A 282 -4.13 -2.16 15.19
N GLU A 283 -4.71 -2.99 16.04
CA GLU A 283 -4.08 -3.68 17.16
C GLU A 283 -2.94 -4.62 16.71
N GLU A 284 -2.91 -5.03 15.43
CA GLU A 284 -1.92 -5.94 14.85
C GLU A 284 -1.32 -5.35 13.56
N LEU A 285 -1.13 -4.01 13.52
CA LEU A 285 -0.82 -3.25 12.30
C LEU A 285 0.41 -3.75 11.52
N GLU A 286 1.47 -4.23 12.18
CA GLU A 286 2.65 -4.74 11.48
C GLU A 286 2.33 -5.95 10.58
N ASP A 287 1.46 -6.86 11.03
CA ASP A 287 1.01 -8.00 10.21
C ASP A 287 0.10 -7.55 9.06
N VAL A 288 -0.69 -6.49 9.26
CA VAL A 288 -1.50 -5.88 8.18
C VAL A 288 -0.57 -5.34 7.09
N LEU A 289 0.46 -4.60 7.47
CA LEU A 289 1.44 -4.03 6.55
C LEU A 289 2.25 -5.14 5.82
N LEU A 290 2.63 -6.22 6.53
CA LEU A 290 3.27 -7.41 5.92
C LEU A 290 2.37 -8.13 4.91
N LEU A 291 1.06 -8.21 5.14
CA LEU A 291 0.13 -8.79 4.17
C LEU A 291 -0.12 -7.85 2.97
N LEU A 292 -0.22 -6.54 3.20
CA LEU A 292 -0.29 -5.55 2.11
C LEU A 292 0.95 -5.58 1.22
N GLU A 293 2.15 -5.71 1.78
CA GLU A 293 3.39 -5.90 1.03
C GLU A 293 3.38 -7.15 0.15
N ARG A 294 2.74 -8.24 0.60
CA ARG A 294 2.63 -9.49 -0.17
C ARG A 294 1.54 -9.47 -1.24
N PHE A 295 0.42 -8.80 -1.00
CA PHE A 295 -0.71 -8.75 -1.94
C PHE A 295 -0.60 -7.61 -2.95
N LEU A 296 0.09 -6.54 -2.59
CA LEU A 296 0.21 -5.30 -3.35
C LEU A 296 1.68 -4.78 -3.31
N PRO A 297 2.69 -5.58 -3.68
CA PRO A 297 4.10 -5.23 -3.53
C PRO A 297 4.50 -3.95 -4.29
N HIS A 298 3.85 -3.65 -5.41
CA HIS A 298 4.12 -2.43 -6.18
C HIS A 298 3.58 -1.14 -5.53
N TYR A 299 2.79 -1.25 -4.44
CA TYR A 299 2.43 -0.14 -3.56
C TYR A 299 3.16 -0.19 -2.21
N PHE A 300 3.37 -1.39 -1.64
CA PHE A 300 3.75 -1.57 -0.24
C PHE A 300 5.12 -2.23 -0.02
N LYS A 301 5.95 -2.40 -1.04
CA LYS A 301 7.30 -2.95 -0.86
C LYS A 301 8.15 -2.14 0.13
N ASP A 302 8.85 -2.87 0.99
CA ASP A 302 9.67 -2.41 2.12
C ASP A 302 8.90 -1.59 3.18
N VAL A 303 7.56 -1.62 3.20
CA VAL A 303 6.73 -0.74 4.07
C VAL A 303 7.08 -0.84 5.54
N ILE A 304 7.46 -2.03 6.03
CA ILE A 304 7.85 -2.23 7.44
C ILE A 304 9.11 -1.42 7.80
N SER A 305 10.06 -1.27 6.87
CA SER A 305 11.26 -0.45 7.09
C SER A 305 10.93 1.03 7.22
N ILE A 306 9.95 1.52 6.44
CA ILE A 306 9.47 2.90 6.48
C ILE A 306 8.66 3.12 7.76
N TYR A 307 7.79 2.17 8.13
CA TYR A 307 6.98 2.23 9.35
C TYR A 307 7.83 2.30 10.62
N LYS A 308 8.94 1.56 10.68
CA LYS A 308 9.87 1.52 11.82
C LYS A 308 10.94 2.60 11.79
N ASN A 309 10.96 3.48 10.78
CA ASN A 309 11.87 4.62 10.73
C ASN A 309 11.55 5.63 11.86
N PRO A 310 12.55 6.11 12.64
CA PRO A 310 12.34 7.13 13.67
C PRO A 310 11.56 8.36 13.22
N GLU A 311 11.82 8.91 12.04
CA GLU A 311 11.13 10.12 11.54
C GLU A 311 9.65 9.88 11.29
N HIS A 312 9.33 8.74 10.65
CA HIS A 312 7.94 8.33 10.47
C HIS A 312 7.25 8.08 11.83
N ARG A 313 7.98 7.57 12.83
CA ARG A 313 7.46 7.37 14.19
C ARG A 313 7.26 8.70 14.94
N LYS A 314 8.16 9.68 14.82
CA LYS A 314 8.03 11.08 15.32
C LYS A 314 6.71 11.66 14.80
N LEU A 315 6.54 11.72 13.47
CA LEU A 315 5.31 12.21 12.83
C LEU A 315 4.06 11.36 13.19
N GLY A 316 4.21 10.04 13.34
CA GLY A 316 3.11 9.14 13.70
C GLY A 316 2.57 9.41 15.11
N ASN A 317 3.47 9.57 16.09
CA ASN A 317 3.14 9.88 17.50
C ASN A 317 2.35 11.19 17.60
N LEU A 318 2.71 12.21 16.81
CA LEU A 318 2.02 13.50 16.78
C LEU A 318 0.54 13.41 16.31
N THR A 319 0.08 12.26 15.78
CA THR A 319 -1.33 12.01 15.43
C THR A 319 -2.16 11.36 16.55
N VAL A 320 -1.52 10.98 17.66
CA VAL A 320 -2.17 10.37 18.83
C VAL A 320 -3.10 11.38 19.51
N THR A 321 -4.21 10.88 20.04
CA THR A 321 -5.22 11.69 20.73
C THR A 321 -4.81 11.92 22.18
N VAL A 322 -4.75 13.19 22.58
CA VAL A 322 -4.32 13.64 23.90
C VAL A 322 -5.44 13.51 24.95
N LYS A 323 -5.09 13.60 26.24
CA LYS A 323 -6.03 13.73 27.38
C LYS A 323 -7.18 12.71 27.38
N LYS A 324 -6.86 11.46 27.07
CA LYS A 324 -7.79 10.30 27.09
C LYS A 324 -7.96 9.79 28.51
N THR A 325 -9.19 9.73 29.01
CA THR A 325 -9.54 8.95 30.22
C THR A 325 -10.28 7.67 29.85
N ASN A 326 -10.23 6.66 30.73
CA ASN A 326 -11.00 5.43 30.58
C ASN A 326 -12.35 5.57 31.31
N PRO A 327 -13.47 5.09 30.73
CA PRO A 327 -14.76 5.09 31.41
C PRO A 327 -14.79 4.07 32.56
N SER A 328 -15.68 4.31 33.53
CA SER A 328 -15.92 3.35 34.63
C SER A 328 -16.36 1.97 34.10
N PRO A 329 -16.12 0.87 34.84
CA PRO A 329 -16.49 -0.48 34.39
C PRO A 329 -17.99 -0.64 34.04
N ALA A 330 -18.87 0.03 34.78
CA ALA A 330 -20.31 0.05 34.50
C ALA A 330 -20.63 0.78 33.18
N ALA A 331 -20.03 1.95 32.95
CA ALA A 331 -20.17 2.67 31.69
C ALA A 331 -19.59 1.87 30.51
N LEU A 332 -18.44 1.20 30.70
CA LEU A 332 -17.84 0.34 29.70
C LEU A 332 -18.76 -0.85 29.32
N GLN A 333 -19.40 -1.50 30.31
CA GLN A 333 -20.38 -2.56 30.05
C GLN A 333 -21.58 -2.05 29.23
N VAL A 334 -22.08 -0.86 29.55
CA VAL A 334 -23.16 -0.19 28.79
C VAL A 334 -22.72 0.13 27.34
N LEU A 335 -21.47 0.55 27.11
CA LEU A 335 -20.95 0.71 25.75
C LEU A 335 -20.91 -0.61 24.98
N TYR A 336 -20.38 -1.70 25.56
CA TYR A 336 -20.36 -3.01 24.91
C TYR A 336 -21.75 -3.45 24.45
N GLN A 337 -22.77 -3.30 25.31
CA GLN A 337 -24.16 -3.61 24.97
C GLN A 337 -24.70 -2.73 23.82
N ARG A 338 -24.46 -1.40 23.89
CA ARG A 338 -24.88 -0.46 22.83
C ARG A 338 -24.14 -0.70 21.49
N MET A 339 -22.92 -1.22 21.54
CA MET A 339 -22.06 -1.50 20.38
C MET A 339 -22.10 -2.95 19.88
N LYS A 340 -23.02 -3.80 20.37
CA LYS A 340 -23.01 -5.25 20.09
C LYS A 340 -22.73 -5.66 18.63
N TYR A 341 -23.34 -4.98 17.65
CA TYR A 341 -23.14 -5.28 16.23
C TYR A 341 -21.75 -4.87 15.74
N GLU A 342 -21.23 -3.72 16.19
CA GLU A 342 -19.86 -3.26 15.85
C GLU A 342 -18.80 -4.23 16.38
N TYR A 343 -19.05 -4.82 17.56
CA TYR A 343 -18.21 -5.90 18.10
C TYR A 343 -18.31 -7.19 17.29
N GLU A 344 -19.52 -7.61 16.91
CA GLU A 344 -19.70 -8.79 16.07
C GLU A 344 -19.01 -8.64 14.71
N PHE A 345 -19.07 -7.44 14.09
CA PHE A 345 -18.32 -7.12 12.88
C PHE A 345 -16.81 -7.07 13.10
N TYR A 346 -16.34 -6.49 14.21
CA TYR A 346 -14.92 -6.43 14.55
C TYR A 346 -14.32 -7.82 14.78
N TYR A 347 -15.02 -8.70 15.51
CA TYR A 347 -14.58 -10.08 15.72
C TYR A 347 -14.62 -10.90 14.43
N TYR A 348 -15.64 -10.75 13.59
CA TYR A 348 -15.69 -11.36 12.26
C TYR A 348 -14.47 -10.95 11.40
N VAL A 349 -14.17 -9.65 11.32
CA VAL A 349 -13.01 -9.15 10.58
C VAL A 349 -11.69 -9.65 11.18
N LYS A 350 -11.56 -9.67 12.51
CA LYS A 350 -10.39 -10.20 13.22
C LYS A 350 -10.16 -11.67 12.92
N GLU A 351 -11.21 -12.49 12.91
CA GLU A 351 -11.13 -13.90 12.53
C GLU A 351 -10.67 -14.07 11.07
N GLN A 352 -11.29 -13.37 10.11
CA GLN A 352 -10.87 -13.45 8.70
C GLN A 352 -9.41 -12.99 8.50
N PHE A 353 -8.98 -11.95 9.22
CA PHE A 353 -7.60 -11.47 9.23
C PHE A 353 -6.63 -12.50 9.83
N HIS A 354 -7.00 -13.17 10.92
CA HIS A 354 -6.20 -14.24 11.54
C HIS A 354 -6.10 -15.49 10.66
N LEU A 355 -7.19 -15.87 9.99
CA LEU A 355 -7.20 -16.94 8.99
C LEU A 355 -6.29 -16.61 7.79
N LEU A 356 -6.24 -15.35 7.35
CA LEU A 356 -5.30 -14.90 6.32
C LEU A 356 -3.84 -14.93 6.83
N LYS A 357 -3.55 -14.40 8.03
CA LYS A 357 -2.20 -14.50 8.64
C LYS A 357 -1.70 -15.95 8.66
N HIS A 358 -2.53 -16.88 9.13
CA HIS A 358 -2.19 -18.31 9.18
C HIS A 358 -1.94 -18.92 7.79
N LYS A 359 -2.81 -18.66 6.80
CA LYS A 359 -2.64 -19.12 5.40
C LYS A 359 -1.33 -18.64 4.78
N PHE A 360 -0.84 -17.47 5.18
CA PHE A 360 0.42 -16.88 4.72
C PHE A 360 1.61 -17.12 5.66
N GLY A 361 1.48 -18.03 6.65
CA GLY A 361 2.56 -18.43 7.55
C GLY A 361 3.05 -17.33 8.51
N LEU A 362 2.28 -16.26 8.70
CA LEU A 362 2.54 -15.26 9.74
C LEU A 362 2.11 -15.84 11.08
N LYS A 363 3.05 -15.91 12.03
CA LYS A 363 2.77 -16.44 13.38
C LYS A 363 1.85 -15.49 14.13
N SER A 364 0.58 -15.87 14.26
CA SER A 364 -0.30 -15.37 15.30
C SER A 364 0.33 -15.62 16.67
N HIS A 365 0.64 -14.57 17.43
CA HIS A 365 0.98 -14.65 18.84
C HIS A 365 -0.27 -14.99 19.67
N PHE A 366 -0.76 -16.23 19.54
CA PHE A 366 -1.75 -16.78 20.46
C PHE A 366 -1.09 -17.02 21.82
N GLN A 367 -1.25 -16.06 22.74
CA GLN A 367 -1.26 -16.39 24.16
C GLN A 367 -2.53 -17.21 24.41
N LEU A 368 -2.38 -18.53 24.43
CA LEU A 368 -3.47 -19.46 24.63
C LEU A 368 -3.85 -19.49 26.12
N HIS A 369 -4.59 -18.49 26.58
CA HIS A 369 -5.31 -18.58 27.85
C HIS A 369 -6.33 -19.73 27.75
N SER A 370 -5.98 -20.84 28.37
CA SER A 370 -6.79 -22.05 28.46
C SER A 370 -7.23 -22.20 29.92
N GLY A 371 -8.51 -22.55 30.10
CA GLY A 371 -9.21 -22.46 31.38
C GLY A 371 -10.30 -21.40 31.34
N GLU A 372 -11.49 -21.75 31.81
CA GLU A 372 -12.60 -20.82 31.98
C GLU A 372 -12.35 -19.93 33.20
N ASP A 373 -12.29 -18.62 32.99
CA ASP A 373 -12.68 -17.66 34.03
C ASP A 373 -13.15 -16.35 33.38
N THR A 374 -14.36 -15.88 33.71
CA THR A 374 -14.89 -14.61 33.17
C THR A 374 -14.35 -13.40 33.91
N SER A 375 -13.02 -13.32 34.02
CA SER A 375 -12.30 -12.18 34.57
C SER A 375 -11.93 -11.19 33.46
N PHE A 376 -12.49 -9.98 33.52
CA PHE A 376 -12.22 -8.93 32.55
C PHE A 376 -10.85 -8.30 32.82
N THR A 377 -9.79 -8.93 32.30
CA THR A 377 -8.42 -8.39 32.40
C THR A 377 -8.30 -7.09 31.61
N ILE A 378 -8.45 -5.97 32.32
CA ILE A 378 -8.16 -4.64 31.81
C ILE A 378 -6.69 -4.62 31.40
N SER A 379 -6.41 -4.48 30.11
CA SER A 379 -5.08 -4.11 29.65
C SER A 379 -4.79 -2.69 30.14
N ASN A 380 -3.83 -2.52 31.05
CA ASN A 380 -3.37 -1.19 31.44
C ASN A 380 -3.02 -0.40 30.17
N PRO A 381 -3.47 0.86 30.04
CA PRO A 381 -2.95 1.71 28.99
C PRO A 381 -1.44 1.86 29.19
N MET A 382 -0.67 1.84 28.11
CA MET A 382 0.63 2.52 28.13
C MET A 382 0.37 3.96 28.56
N GLU A 383 1.13 4.43 29.55
CA GLU A 383 1.13 5.84 29.92
C GLU A 383 1.49 6.65 28.67
N THR A 384 0.77 7.75 28.44
CA THR A 384 1.18 8.72 27.42
C THR A 384 2.36 9.49 27.99
N GLU A 385 3.57 8.94 27.80
CA GLU A 385 4.80 9.73 27.84
C GLU A 385 4.61 10.94 26.92
N GLU A 386 4.88 12.12 27.47
CA GLU A 386 4.86 13.37 26.71
C GLU A 386 6.09 13.36 25.78
N PRO A 387 5.99 13.87 24.53
CA PRO A 387 7.16 14.04 23.69
C PRO A 387 8.17 14.96 24.41
N ILE A 388 9.41 14.52 24.54
CA ILE A 388 10.47 15.34 25.13
C ILE A 388 10.63 16.60 24.27
N GLU A 389 10.57 17.76 24.91
CA GLU A 389 10.83 19.06 24.28
C GLU A 389 12.35 19.25 24.15
N ASP A 390 12.94 18.61 23.14
CA ASP A 390 14.29 18.94 22.69
C ASP A 390 14.26 20.31 21.97
N GLU A 391 14.82 21.35 22.60
CA GLU A 391 14.93 22.69 22.01
C GLU A 391 15.98 22.73 20.87
N GLU A 392 15.58 22.53 19.60
CA GLU A 392 16.16 23.20 18.41
C GLU A 392 15.39 22.88 17.09
N ASP A 393 15.78 23.56 16.00
CA ASP A 393 15.33 23.44 14.60
C ASP A 393 13.94 23.96 14.16
N GLN A 394 13.91 25.26 13.82
CA GLN A 394 12.79 25.93 13.11
C GLN A 394 12.66 25.54 11.61
N ASP A 395 13.62 24.81 11.03
CA ASP A 395 13.53 24.35 9.62
C ASP A 395 12.57 23.16 9.44
N ASP A 396 12.26 22.39 10.49
CA ASP A 396 11.35 21.23 10.47
C ASP A 396 9.89 21.65 10.10
N GLU A 397 9.45 22.84 10.54
CA GLU A 397 8.09 23.36 10.26
C GLU A 397 7.85 23.59 8.76
N LYS A 398 8.89 23.98 8.03
CA LYS A 398 8.80 24.35 6.61
C LYS A 398 8.52 23.14 5.72
N TRP A 399 9.14 22.00 6.03
CA TRP A 399 8.87 20.74 5.33
C TRP A 399 7.46 20.21 5.63
N LEU A 400 6.97 20.41 6.86
CA LEU A 400 5.59 20.09 7.24
C LEU A 400 4.58 20.95 6.46
N GLU A 401 4.80 22.27 6.32
CA GLU A 401 3.96 23.16 5.52
C GLU A 401 3.91 22.73 4.03
N ASP A 402 5.05 22.39 3.43
CA ASP A 402 5.10 21.94 2.03
C ASP A 402 4.36 20.61 1.80
N ILE A 403 4.29 19.74 2.82
CA ILE A 403 3.52 18.47 2.84
C ILE A 403 1.99 18.68 2.90
N TYR A 404 1.50 19.86 3.25
CA TYR A 404 0.06 20.18 3.29
C TYR A 404 -0.38 21.23 2.25
N LYS A 405 0.55 21.75 1.44
CA LYS A 405 0.29 22.71 0.34
C LYS A 405 0.35 22.09 -1.07
N ARG A 406 0.47 20.77 -1.18
CA ARG A 406 0.42 19.99 -2.42
C ARG A 406 -0.52 18.79 -2.30
#